data_AF-A0A7G8Z9G0-F1
#
_entry.id   AF-A0A7G8Z9G0-F1
#
_cell.length_a   1.000
_cell.length_b   1.000
_cell.length_c   1.000
_cell.angle_alpha   90.00
_cell.angle_beta   90.00
_cell.angle_gamma   90.00
#
_symmetry.space_group_name_H-M   'P 1'
#
loop_
_entity.id
_entity.type
_entity.pdbx_description
1 polymer ?
#
loop_
_entity_poly.entity_id
_entity_poly.type
_entity_poly.pdbx_seq_one_letter_code
_entity_poly.pdbx_strand_id
1 'polypeptide(L)'
;MTKALSELTALSDVFFNLIICKMQQQQLQLLLLEVTDYTVTAKGQEEKIFRKNVNHYFPFYCFVGISYFQTAVAFSCGPFFMSQMLPADAWYPITIIPFTFVHYVIYIQQVVAILQTG
;
A
#
# COMPACT_ATOMS: atom_id res chain seq x y z
N MET A 1 20.99 -8.05 -3.80
CA MET A 1 20.20 -9.30 -3.70
C MET A 1 19.05 -9.18 -2.70
N THR A 2 19.27 -8.60 -1.50
CA THR A 2 18.22 -8.37 -0.49
C THR A 2 17.13 -7.38 -0.91
N LYS A 3 17.48 -6.31 -1.64
CA LYS A 3 16.52 -5.30 -2.14
C LYS A 3 15.45 -5.89 -3.07
N ALA A 4 15.87 -6.56 -4.15
CA ALA A 4 14.95 -7.19 -5.10
C ALA A 4 14.06 -8.27 -4.46
N LEU A 5 14.57 -9.02 -3.48
CA LEU A 5 13.77 -9.96 -2.69
C LEU A 5 12.70 -9.23 -1.87
N SER A 6 13.04 -8.11 -1.24
CA SER A 6 12.08 -7.29 -0.50
C SER A 6 10.99 -6.71 -1.41
N GLU A 7 11.35 -6.25 -2.61
CA GLU A 7 10.40 -5.74 -3.61
C GLU A 7 9.47 -6.86 -4.09
N LEU A 8 10.01 -8.04 -4.36
CA LEU A 8 9.22 -9.21 -4.77
C LEU A 8 8.22 -9.62 -3.69
N THR A 9 8.63 -9.65 -2.42
CA THR A 9 7.72 -9.99 -1.32
C THR A 9 6.59 -8.97 -1.22
N ALA A 10 6.89 -7.67 -1.26
CA ALA A 10 5.88 -6.61 -1.21
C ALA A 10 4.87 -6.72 -2.37
N LEU A 11 5.37 -6.96 -3.59
CA LEU A 11 4.52 -7.17 -4.76
C LEU A 11 3.66 -8.44 -4.61
N SER A 12 4.23 -9.52 -4.05
CA SER A 12 3.49 -10.76 -3.85
C SER A 12 2.35 -10.58 -2.84
N ASP A 13 2.57 -9.86 -1.74
CA ASP A 13 1.54 -9.57 -0.73
C ASP A 13 0.37 -8.81 -1.35
N VAL A 14 0.65 -7.78 -2.13
CA VAL A 14 -0.40 -7.01 -2.84
C VAL A 14 -1.14 -7.90 -3.83
N PHE A 15 -0.43 -8.72 -4.60
CA PHE A 15 -1.03 -9.61 -5.58
C PHE A 15 -1.96 -10.65 -4.93
N PHE A 16 -1.52 -11.28 -3.84
CA PHE A 16 -2.34 -12.22 -3.08
C PHE A 16 -3.54 -11.52 -2.43
N ASN A 17 -3.36 -10.33 -1.86
CA ASN A 17 -4.47 -9.54 -1.30
C ASN A 17 -5.52 -9.21 -2.36
N LEU A 18 -5.11 -8.84 -3.58
CA LEU A 18 -6.04 -8.59 -4.69
C LEU A 18 -6.80 -9.85 -5.10
N ILE A 19 -6.13 -11.00 -5.16
CA ILE A 19 -6.78 -12.29 -5.46
C ILE A 19 -7.81 -12.64 -4.37
N ILE A 20 -7.41 -12.57 -3.10
CA ILE A 20 -8.29 -12.88 -1.96
C ILE A 20 -9.48 -11.91 -1.95
N CYS A 21 -9.23 -10.61 -2.12
CA CYS A 21 -10.28 -9.61 -2.18
C CYS A 21 -11.26 -9.87 -3.34
N LYS A 22 -10.75 -10.31 -4.50
CA LYS A 22 -11.61 -10.66 -5.64
C LYS A 22 -12.42 -11.93 -5.38
N MET A 23 -11.83 -12.94 -4.76
CA MET A 23 -12.51 -14.19 -4.40
C MET A 23 -13.58 -13.98 -3.33
N GLN A 24 -13.30 -13.16 -2.32
CA GLN A 24 -14.19 -12.88 -1.20
C GLN A 24 -15.01 -11.60 -1.40
N GLN A 25 -15.07 -11.06 -2.61
CA GLN A 25 -15.68 -9.76 -2.89
C GLN A 25 -17.10 -9.63 -2.33
N GLN A 26 -17.92 -10.67 -2.51
CA GLN A 26 -19.30 -10.67 -2.01
C GLN A 26 -19.38 -10.67 -0.49
N GLN A 27 -18.56 -11.50 0.18
CA GLN A 27 -18.53 -11.59 1.64
C GLN A 27 -18.03 -10.29 2.25
N LEU A 28 -17.00 -9.69 1.65
CA LEU A 28 -16.45 -8.41 2.08
C LEU A 28 -17.49 -7.28 1.95
N GLN A 29 -18.23 -7.25 0.83
CA GLN A 29 -19.29 -6.27 0.63
C GLN A 29 -20.44 -6.43 1.63
N LEU A 30 -20.84 -7.66 1.94
CA LEU A 30 -21.86 -7.93 2.96
C LEU A 30 -21.41 -7.47 4.35
N LEU A 31 -20.18 -7.80 4.74
CA LEU A 31 -19.63 -7.42 6.03
C LEU A 31 -19.49 -5.89 6.16
N LEU A 32 -19.06 -5.22 5.09
CA LEU A 32 -18.97 -3.76 5.06
C LEU A 32 -20.34 -3.11 5.21
N LEU A 33 -21.37 -3.67 4.56
CA LEU A 33 -22.75 -3.20 4.69
C LEU A 33 -23.27 -3.41 6.11
N GLU A 34 -23.03 -4.57 6.71
CA GLU A 34 -23.42 -4.88 8.10
C GLU A 34 -22.77 -3.93 9.11
N VAL A 35 -21.45 -3.71 9.00
CA VAL A 35 -20.74 -2.76 9.87
C VAL A 35 -21.27 -1.34 9.70
N THR A 36 -21.56 -0.92 8.46
CA THR A 36 -22.09 0.41 8.17
C THR A 36 -23.50 0.58 8.75
N ASP A 37 -24.39 -0.40 8.57
CA ASP A 37 -25.73 -0.38 9.16
C ASP A 37 -25.65 -0.35 10.70
N TYR A 38 -24.78 -1.16 11.29
CA TYR A 38 -24.55 -1.16 12.73
C TYR A 38 -24.09 0.20 13.25
N THR A 39 -23.23 0.91 12.51
CA THR A 39 -22.79 2.26 12.91
C THR A 39 -23.91 3.30 12.92
N VAL A 40 -24.95 3.11 12.10
CA VAL A 40 -26.11 4.02 12.02
C VAL A 40 -27.19 3.64 13.05
N THR A 41 -27.38 2.34 13.27
CA THR A 41 -28.48 1.82 14.09
C THR A 41 -28.12 1.72 15.58
N ALA A 42 -26.85 1.49 15.91
CA ALA A 42 -26.40 1.34 17.29
C ALA A 42 -26.66 2.61 18.12
N LYS A 43 -27.28 2.46 19.30
CA LYS A 43 -27.58 3.56 20.23
C LYS A 43 -27.22 3.19 21.66
N GLY A 44 -26.87 4.19 22.46
CA GLY A 44 -26.72 4.06 23.91
C GLY A 44 -25.49 3.26 24.33
N GLN A 45 -25.66 2.03 24.83
CA GLN A 45 -24.54 1.21 25.31
C GLN A 45 -23.80 0.48 24.19
N GLU A 46 -24.50 0.03 23.16
CA GLU A 46 -23.92 -0.67 22.01
C GLU A 46 -22.94 0.23 21.24
N GLU A 47 -23.35 1.48 20.99
CA GLU A 47 -22.50 2.49 20.35
C GLU A 47 -21.22 2.75 21.17
N LYS A 48 -21.34 2.82 22.51
CA LYS A 48 -20.18 3.03 23.39
C LYS A 48 -19.19 1.88 23.33
N ILE A 49 -19.69 0.64 23.30
CA ILE A 49 -18.84 -0.57 23.19
C ILE A 49 -18.15 -0.57 21.82
N PHE A 50 -18.89 -0.30 20.75
CA PHE A 50 -18.35 -0.22 19.40
C PHE A 50 -17.26 0.85 19.27
N ARG A 51 -17.55 2.09 19.69
CA ARG A 51 -16.57 3.19 19.69
C ARG A 51 -15.35 2.88 20.54
N LYS A 52 -15.51 2.22 21.69
CA LYS A 52 -14.38 1.83 22.54
C LYS A 52 -13.44 0.88 21.80
N ASN A 53 -13.99 -0.12 21.11
CA ASN A 53 -13.20 -1.06 20.32
C ASN A 53 -12.52 -0.35 19.14
N VAL A 54 -13.25 0.46 18.38
CA VAL A 54 -12.67 1.23 17.27
C VAL A 54 -11.54 2.14 17.76
N ASN A 55 -11.76 2.92 18.81
CA ASN A 55 -10.75 3.81 19.37
C ASN A 55 -9.52 3.06 19.90
N HIS A 56 -9.68 1.81 20.35
CA HIS A 56 -8.56 0.99 20.81
C HIS A 56 -7.65 0.56 19.65
N TYR A 57 -8.22 0.14 18.52
CA TYR A 57 -7.44 -0.35 17.38
C TYR A 57 -7.07 0.73 16.36
N PHE A 58 -7.83 1.81 16.28
CA PHE A 58 -7.59 2.94 15.36
C PHE A 58 -6.15 3.46 15.37
N PRO A 59 -5.52 3.77 16.53
CA PRO A 59 -4.15 4.30 16.52
C PRO A 59 -3.14 3.28 15.97
N PHE A 60 -3.35 1.99 16.23
CA PHE A 60 -2.50 0.93 15.66
C PHE A 60 -2.64 0.86 14.15
N TYR A 61 -3.86 0.88 13.62
CA TYR A 61 -4.08 0.90 12.16
C TYR A 61 -3.50 2.18 11.51
N CYS A 62 -3.64 3.34 12.15
CA CYS A 62 -3.00 4.57 11.68
C CYS A 62 -1.47 4.45 11.67
N PHE A 63 -0.86 3.89 12.72
CA PHE A 63 0.57 3.66 12.79
C PHE A 63 1.06 2.75 11.65
N VAL A 64 0.35 1.64 11.43
CA VAL A 64 0.64 0.71 10.33
C VAL A 64 0.54 1.41 8.98
N GLY A 65 -0.54 2.17 8.72
CA GLY A 65 -0.70 2.92 7.47
C GLY A 65 0.39 3.97 7.25
N ILE A 66 0.77 4.72 8.28
CA ILE A 66 1.89 5.68 8.21
C ILE A 66 3.21 4.96 7.92
N SER A 67 3.42 3.77 8.50
CA SER A 67 4.66 3.00 8.28
C SER A 67 4.79 2.51 6.83
N TYR A 68 3.69 2.06 6.21
CA TYR A 68 3.66 1.69 4.79
C TYR A 68 3.94 2.90 3.89
N PHE A 69 3.25 4.02 4.15
CA PHE A 69 3.47 5.25 3.40
C PHE A 69 4.92 5.75 3.52
N GLN A 70 5.49 5.75 4.73
CA GLN A 70 6.88 6.12 4.96
C GLN A 70 7.84 5.21 4.20
N THR A 71 7.53 3.91 4.12
CA THR A 71 8.33 2.94 3.37
C THR A 71 8.27 3.24 1.87
N ALA A 72 7.08 3.51 1.32
CA ALA A 72 6.91 3.86 -0.09
C ALA A 72 7.67 5.15 -0.47
N VAL A 73 7.64 6.17 0.41
CA VAL A 73 8.41 7.40 0.25
C VAL A 73 9.92 7.12 0.32
N ALA A 74 10.37 6.29 1.27
CA ALA A 74 11.78 5.93 1.40
C ALA A 74 12.32 5.19 0.16
N PHE A 75 11.56 4.23 -0.38
CA PHE A 75 11.92 3.54 -1.63
C PHE A 75 11.95 4.48 -2.84
N SER A 76 10.97 5.38 -2.93
CA SER A 76 10.91 6.41 -3.99
C SER A 76 12.13 7.33 -3.95
N CYS A 77 12.54 7.75 -2.74
CA CYS A 77 13.69 8.63 -2.55
C CYS A 77 15.06 7.92 -2.57
N GLY A 78 15.09 6.59 -2.57
CA GLY A 78 16.32 5.79 -2.57
C GLY A 78 17.38 6.21 -3.61
N PRO A 79 17.00 6.47 -4.87
CA PRO A 79 17.92 6.95 -5.92
C PRO A 79 18.63 8.28 -5.64
N PHE A 80 18.14 9.11 -4.71
CA PHE A 80 18.81 10.36 -4.35
C PHE A 80 19.98 10.15 -3.38
N PHE A 81 19.92 9.08 -2.58
CA PHE A 81 20.94 8.77 -1.56
C PHE A 81 21.85 7.62 -1.98
N MET A 82 21.38 6.76 -2.88
CA MET A 82 22.11 5.63 -3.42
C MET A 82 22.53 5.92 -4.86
N SER A 83 23.61 5.29 -5.35
CA SER A 83 24.05 5.40 -6.75
C SER A 83 23.14 4.64 -7.74
N GLN A 84 21.85 4.49 -7.41
CA GLN A 84 20.86 3.82 -8.22
C GLN A 84 20.14 4.83 -9.09
N MET A 85 19.85 4.42 -10.33
CA MET A 85 19.20 5.28 -11.30
C MET A 85 17.68 5.34 -11.11
N LEU A 86 17.07 4.24 -10.68
CA LEU A 86 15.62 4.08 -10.59
C LEU A 86 15.23 3.56 -9.20
N PRO A 87 14.01 3.89 -8.71
CA PRO A 87 13.52 3.44 -7.41
C PRO A 87 13.52 1.92 -7.24
N ALA A 88 13.09 1.19 -8.26
CA ALA A 88 12.96 -0.26 -8.26
C ALA A 88 13.89 -0.93 -9.27
N ASP A 89 14.35 -2.14 -8.93
CA ASP A 89 15.21 -2.93 -9.82
C ASP A 89 14.35 -3.64 -10.87
N ALA A 90 14.30 -3.08 -12.08
CA ALA A 90 13.54 -3.66 -13.20
C ALA A 90 14.37 -3.69 -14.48
N TRP A 91 14.19 -4.76 -15.26
CA TRP A 91 14.79 -4.87 -16.58
C TRP A 91 13.89 -4.18 -17.61
N TYR A 92 14.45 -3.23 -18.35
CA TYR A 92 13.78 -2.56 -19.46
C TYR A 92 14.46 -2.91 -20.78
N PRO A 93 13.71 -3.19 -21.86
CA PRO A 93 14.27 -3.45 -23.18
C PRO A 93 14.80 -2.19 -23.89
N ILE A 94 14.77 -1.04 -23.23
CA ILE A 94 15.16 0.27 -23.76
C ILE A 94 16.31 0.82 -22.92
N THR A 95 17.33 1.41 -23.56
CA THR A 95 18.42 2.07 -22.85
C THR A 95 17.91 3.33 -22.15
N ILE A 96 18.07 3.37 -20.83
CA ILE A 96 17.67 4.52 -20.02
C ILE A 96 18.93 5.35 -19.76
N ILE A 97 18.91 6.61 -20.20
CA ILE A 97 19.98 7.58 -19.97
C ILE A 97 19.53 8.54 -18.86
N PRO A 98 20.37 8.83 -17.84
CA PRO A 98 19.97 9.71 -16.74
C PRO A 98 19.63 11.11 -17.24
N PHE A 99 18.72 11.79 -16.53
CA PHE A 99 18.24 13.15 -16.83
C PHE A 99 17.59 13.33 -18.21
N THR A 100 17.13 12.24 -18.84
CA THR A 100 16.36 12.28 -20.11
C THR A 100 14.86 12.18 -19.84
N PHE A 101 14.02 12.64 -20.79
CA PHE A 101 12.55 12.51 -20.70
C PHE A 101 12.10 11.08 -20.37
N VAL A 102 12.67 10.07 -21.04
CA VAL A 102 12.37 8.64 -20.81
C VAL A 102 12.66 8.23 -19.36
N HIS A 103 13.77 8.72 -18.79
CA HIS A 103 14.12 8.44 -17.40
C HIS A 103 13.08 9.01 -16.43
N TYR A 104 12.64 10.26 -16.62
CA TYR A 104 11.61 10.86 -15.76
C TYR A 104 10.27 10.15 -15.86
N VAL A 105 9.84 9.76 -17.07
CA VAL A 105 8.58 9.02 -17.26
C VAL A 105 8.63 7.67 -16.54
N ILE A 106 9.72 6.91 -16.70
CA ILE A 106 9.90 5.62 -16.04
C ILE A 106 9.99 5.80 -14.52
N TYR A 107 10.71 6.82 -14.05
CA TYR A 107 10.83 7.12 -12.63
C TYR A 107 9.46 7.41 -12.01
N ILE A 108 8.66 8.29 -12.62
CA ILE A 108 7.29 8.59 -12.13
C ILE A 108 6.42 7.33 -12.16
N GLN A 109 6.51 6.53 -13.23
CA GLN A 109 5.76 5.28 -13.34
C GLN A 109 6.10 4.30 -12.21
N GLN A 110 7.39 4.17 -11.85
CA GLN A 110 7.81 3.34 -10.73
C GLN A 110 7.35 3.89 -9.38
N VAL A 111 7.45 5.21 -9.15
CA VAL A 111 6.95 5.83 -7.91
C VAL A 111 5.45 5.60 -7.75
N VAL A 112 4.67 5.75 -8.81
CA VAL A 112 3.23 5.46 -8.78
C VAL A 112 2.96 3.99 -8.46
N ALA A 113 3.71 3.07 -9.08
CA ALA A 113 3.57 1.64 -8.79
C ALA A 113 3.91 1.32 -7.31
N ILE A 114 4.99 1.89 -6.78
CA ILE A 114 5.40 1.71 -5.38
C ILE A 114 4.33 2.25 -4.43
N LEU A 115 3.79 3.45 -4.69
CA LEU A 115 2.72 4.04 -3.88
C LEU A 115 1.42 3.24 -3.94
N GLN A 116 1.12 2.56 -5.05
CA GLN A 116 -0.04 1.67 -5.14
C GLN A 116 0.15 0.39 -4.33
N THR A 117 1.39 -0.01 -4.06
CA THR A 117 1.72 -1.26 -3.37
C THR A 117 2.04 -1.09 -1.88
N GLY A 118 2.27 0.14 -1.40
CA GLY A 118 2.61 0.44 0.00
C GLY A 118 1.45 1.06 0.77
#